data_AF-W7MX84-F1
#
_entry.id   AF-W7MX84-F1
#
_cell.length_a   1.000
_cell.length_b   1.000
_cell.length_c   1.000
_cell.angle_alpha   90.00
_cell.angle_beta   90.00
_cell.angle_gamma   90.00
#
_symmetry.space_group_name_H-M   'P 1'
#
loop_
_entity.id
_entity.type
_entity.pdbx_description
1 polymer ?
#
loop_
_entity_poly.entity_id
_entity_poly.type
_entity_poly.pdbx_seq_one_letter_code
_entity_poly.pdbx_strand_id
1 'polypeptide(L)'
;MDSFAVDLLNGLAASEEQGRNSARKSIQALEDDLRQVAQDINNLGHARTILINNFSQVKSQAEFDVFRAEYEAVRVSLQERRETRHLMMIKLDAQGRIYEAAYGAYLSIDQTGSG
;
A
#
# COMPACT_ATOMS: atom_id res chain seq x y z
N MET A 1 3.96 -38.11 28.85
CA MET A 1 4.11 -37.12 27.77
C MET A 1 5.32 -36.28 28.12
N ASP A 2 6.34 -36.26 27.26
CA ASP A 2 7.61 -35.57 27.51
C ASP A 2 7.44 -34.04 27.53
N SER A 3 7.91 -33.38 28.60
CA SER A 3 7.92 -31.92 28.76
C SER A 3 8.48 -31.20 27.53
N PHE A 4 9.50 -31.79 26.90
CA PHE A 4 10.15 -31.28 25.70
C PHE A 4 9.19 -31.11 24.51
N ALA A 5 8.27 -32.06 24.31
CA ALA A 5 7.30 -31.98 23.21
C ALA A 5 6.29 -30.85 23.42
N VAL A 6 5.88 -30.61 24.67
CA VAL A 6 4.99 -29.51 25.04
C VAL A 6 5.67 -28.15 24.88
N ASP A 7 6.92 -28.03 25.33
CA ASP A 7 7.71 -26.80 25.20
C ASP A 7 7.97 -26.46 23.73
N LEU A 8 8.23 -27.46 22.89
CA LEU A 8 8.42 -27.28 21.46
C LEU A 8 7.14 -26.80 20.76
N LEU A 9 5.98 -27.39 21.07
CA LEU A 9 4.69 -26.99 20.50
C LEU A 9 4.30 -25.57 20.92
N ASN A 10 4.53 -25.20 22.19
CA ASN A 10 4.28 -23.84 22.68
C ASN A 10 5.20 -22.82 21.99
N GLY A 11 6.47 -23.18 21.75
CA GLY A 11 7.42 -22.35 21.02
C GLY A 11 7.02 -22.12 19.56
N LEU A 12 6.56 -23.18 18.87
CA LEU A 12 6.05 -23.07 17.49
C LEU A 12 4.82 -22.16 17.42
N ALA A 13 3.84 -22.36 18.29
CA ALA A 13 2.62 -21.56 18.31
C ALA A 13 2.91 -20.07 18.56
N ALA A 14 3.85 -19.76 19.47
CA ALA A 14 4.28 -18.39 19.73
C ALA A 14 4.98 -17.76 18.50
N SER A 15 5.83 -18.52 17.82
CA SER A 15 6.50 -18.07 16.59
C SER A 15 5.51 -17.80 15.45
N GLU A 16 4.50 -18.65 15.28
CA GLU A 16 3.44 -18.46 14.29
C GLU A 16 2.58 -17.23 14.58
N GLU A 17 2.21 -17.03 15.84
CA GLU A 17 1.47 -15.84 16.27
C GLU A 17 2.29 -14.55 16.04
N GLN A 18 3.59 -14.60 16.31
CA GLN A 18 4.49 -13.49 16.02
C GLN A 18 4.59 -13.19 14.52
N GLY A 19 4.69 -14.24 13.69
CA GLY A 19 4.71 -14.12 12.23
C GLY A 19 3.43 -13.49 11.68
N ARG A 20 2.25 -13.98 12.13
CA ARG A 20 0.95 -13.43 11.76
C ARG A 20 0.79 -11.96 12.17
N ASN A 21 1.22 -11.62 13.38
CA ASN A 21 1.18 -10.24 13.85
C ASN A 21 2.11 -9.31 13.08
N SER A 22 3.30 -9.79 12.68
CA SER A 22 4.23 -9.03 11.85
C SER A 22 3.66 -8.77 10.44
N ALA A 23 3.06 -9.79 9.82
CA ALA A 23 2.39 -9.67 8.53
C ALA A 23 1.21 -8.68 8.60
N ARG A 24 0.36 -8.80 9.62
CA ARG A 24 -0.79 -7.90 9.84
C ARG A 24 -0.35 -6.44 9.98
N LYS A 25 0.69 -6.16 10.77
CA LYS A 25 1.24 -4.81 10.93
C LYS A 25 1.78 -4.25 9.61
N SER A 26 2.45 -5.10 8.83
CA SER A 26 3.00 -4.70 7.52
C SER A 26 1.90 -4.34 6.54
N ILE A 27 0.84 -5.17 6.45
CA ILE A 27 -0.33 -4.90 5.61
C ILE A 27 -1.02 -3.60 6.04
N GLN A 28 -1.23 -3.42 7.34
CA GLN A 28 -1.87 -2.21 7.87
C GLN A 28 -1.08 -0.94 7.54
N ALA A 29 0.25 -0.97 7.65
CA ALA A 29 1.09 0.16 7.26
C ALA A 29 0.95 0.48 5.75
N LEU A 30 0.92 -0.53 4.89
CA LEU A 30 0.69 -0.37 3.45
C LEU A 30 -0.70 0.21 3.13
N GLU A 31 -1.73 -0.18 3.87
CA GLU A 31 -3.08 0.38 3.72
C GLU A 31 -3.16 1.86 4.13
N ASP A 32 -2.49 2.22 5.23
CA ASP A 32 -2.43 3.61 5.69
C ASP A 32 -1.66 4.49 4.68
N ASP A 33 -0.53 4.00 4.15
CA ASP A 33 0.21 4.66 3.08
C ASP A 33 -0.65 4.83 1.80
N LEU A 34 -1.39 3.79 1.40
CA LEU A 34 -2.32 3.87 0.26
C LEU A 34 -3.42 4.91 0.48
N ARG A 35 -3.94 5.03 1.70
CA ARG A 35 -4.93 6.05 2.06
C ARG A 35 -4.34 7.45 1.92
N GLN A 36 -3.11 7.66 2.41
CA GLN A 36 -2.43 8.95 2.29
C GLN A 36 -2.18 9.33 0.83
N VAL A 37 -1.66 8.41 0.02
CA VAL A 37 -1.42 8.66 -1.41
C VAL A 37 -2.74 8.94 -2.16
N ALA A 38 -3.83 8.27 -1.80
CA ALA A 38 -5.14 8.56 -2.38
C ALA A 38 -5.63 9.98 -2.05
N GLN A 39 -5.41 10.45 -0.81
CA GLN A 39 -5.71 11.83 -0.41
C GLN A 39 -4.86 12.83 -1.19
N ASP A 40 -3.55 12.57 -1.34
CA ASP A 40 -2.64 13.43 -2.12
C ASP A 40 -3.10 13.55 -3.58
N ILE A 41 -3.48 12.44 -4.22
CA ILE A 41 -4.02 12.45 -5.58
C ILE A 41 -5.29 13.30 -5.67
N ASN A 42 -6.17 13.22 -4.67
CA ASN A 42 -7.41 14.01 -4.64
C ASN A 42 -7.10 15.50 -4.50
N ASN A 43 -6.22 15.87 -3.57
CA ASN A 43 -5.80 17.26 -3.34
C ASN A 43 -5.16 17.86 -4.60
N LEU A 44 -4.25 17.13 -5.25
CA LEU A 44 -3.64 17.56 -6.51
C LEU A 44 -4.66 17.64 -7.66
N GLY A 45 -5.64 16.73 -7.70
CA GLY A 45 -6.75 16.78 -8.66
C GLY A 45 -7.62 18.03 -8.49
N HIS A 46 -7.84 18.43 -7.23
CA HIS A 46 -8.54 19.67 -6.89
C HIS A 46 -7.71 20.91 -7.30
N ALA A 47 -6.42 20.94 -6.97
CA ALA A 47 -5.52 22.01 -7.40
C ALA A 47 -5.49 22.17 -8.93
N ARG A 48 -5.45 21.06 -9.67
CA ARG A 48 -5.54 21.06 -11.14
C ARG A 48 -6.84 21.70 -11.63
N THR A 49 -7.96 21.40 -10.97
CA THR A 49 -9.28 21.96 -11.32
C THR A 49 -9.31 23.47 -11.09
N ILE A 50 -8.77 23.95 -9.97
CA ILE A 50 -8.65 25.38 -9.67
C ILE A 50 -7.84 26.09 -10.76
N LEU A 51 -6.68 25.54 -11.13
CA LEU A 51 -5.83 26.10 -12.17
C LEU A 51 -6.60 26.22 -13.50
N ILE A 52 -7.26 25.14 -13.94
CA ILE A 52 -8.04 25.14 -15.19
C ILE A 52 -9.14 26.21 -15.16
N ASN A 53 -9.85 26.37 -14.05
CA ASN A 53 -10.90 27.38 -13.93
C ASN A 53 -10.33 28.81 -14.02
N ASN A 54 -9.13 29.01 -13.48
CA ASN A 54 -8.43 30.29 -13.49
C ASN A 54 -7.77 30.62 -14.84
N PHE A 55 -7.67 29.65 -15.76
CA PHE A 55 -7.08 29.87 -17.09
C PHE A 55 -7.74 31.03 -17.85
N SER A 56 -9.06 31.19 -17.71
CA SER A 56 -9.82 32.29 -18.32
C SER A 56 -9.41 33.70 -17.84
N GLN A 57 -8.76 33.77 -16.69
CA GLN A 57 -8.29 35.01 -16.07
C GLN A 57 -6.90 35.42 -16.54
N VAL A 58 -6.16 34.54 -17.22
CA VAL A 58 -4.85 34.85 -17.80
C VAL A 58 -5.00 35.88 -18.91
N LYS A 59 -4.42 37.07 -18.73
CA LYS A 59 -4.48 38.20 -19.68
C LYS A 59 -3.13 38.55 -20.31
N SER A 60 -2.04 38.06 -19.76
CA SER A 60 -0.69 38.35 -20.26
C SER A 60 0.15 37.09 -20.51
N GLN A 61 1.19 37.24 -21.33
CA GLN A 61 2.14 36.16 -21.58
C GLN A 61 2.88 35.74 -20.30
N ALA A 62 3.23 36.70 -19.43
CA ALA A 62 3.88 36.42 -18.16
C ALA A 62 2.97 35.59 -17.22
N GLU A 63 1.69 35.93 -17.13
CA GLU A 63 0.70 35.15 -16.37
C GLU A 63 0.51 33.74 -16.97
N PHE A 64 0.53 33.62 -18.30
CA PHE A 64 0.45 32.33 -18.96
C PHE A 64 1.65 31.45 -18.63
N ASP A 65 2.86 32.02 -18.60
CA ASP A 65 4.07 31.27 -18.26
C ASP A 65 4.05 30.78 -16.81
N VAL A 66 3.55 31.59 -15.87
CA VAL A 66 3.32 31.18 -14.47
C VAL A 66 2.29 30.07 -14.39
N PHE A 67 1.11 30.27 -14.99
CA PHE A 67 0.05 29.25 -15.04
C PHE A 67 0.57 27.91 -15.60
N ARG A 68 1.32 27.97 -16.71
CA ARG A 68 1.89 26.79 -17.36
C ARG A 68 2.86 26.05 -16.43
N ALA A 69 3.73 26.77 -15.73
CA ALA A 69 4.67 26.18 -14.79
C ALA A 69 3.95 25.49 -13.62
N GLU A 70 2.94 26.14 -13.03
CA GLU A 70 2.13 25.58 -11.93
C GLU A 70 1.33 24.35 -12.39
N TYR A 71 0.68 24.44 -13.55
CA TYR A 71 -0.08 23.33 -14.12
C TYR A 71 0.80 22.12 -14.39
N GLU A 72 2.00 22.33 -14.94
CA GLU A 72 2.95 21.27 -15.22
C GLU A 72 3.46 20.62 -13.93
N ALA A 73 3.77 21.40 -12.90
CA ALA A 73 4.19 20.89 -11.59
C ALA A 73 3.10 20.00 -10.95
N VAL A 74 1.84 20.42 -11.00
CA VAL A 74 0.70 19.61 -10.52
C VAL A 74 0.54 18.35 -11.36
N ARG A 75 0.69 18.44 -12.68
CA ARG A 75 0.56 17.29 -13.60
C ARG A 75 1.62 16.22 -13.31
N VAL A 76 2.89 16.61 -13.17
CA VAL A 76 4.00 15.70 -12.85
C VAL A 76 3.76 15.06 -11.47
N SER A 77 3.43 15.86 -10.46
CA SER A 77 3.15 15.36 -9.12
C SER A 77 2.00 14.34 -9.10
N LEU A 78 0.92 14.59 -9.87
CA LEU A 78 -0.19 13.64 -10.01
C LEU A 78 0.24 12.31 -10.61
N GLN A 79 1.10 12.35 -11.62
CA GLN A 79 1.62 11.15 -12.26
C GLN A 79 2.45 10.33 -11.27
N GLU A 80 3.41 10.96 -10.59
CA GLU A 80 4.28 10.29 -9.61
C GLU A 80 3.48 9.65 -8.46
N ARG A 81 2.44 10.32 -7.97
CA ARG A 81 1.57 9.76 -6.91
C ARG A 81 0.73 8.58 -7.42
N ARG A 82 0.25 8.62 -8.67
CA ARG A 82 -0.46 7.49 -9.28
C ARG A 82 0.45 6.28 -9.47
N GLU A 83 1.68 6.48 -9.89
CA GLU A 83 2.70 5.43 -10.02
C GLU A 83 3.05 4.84 -8.65
N THR A 84 3.26 5.69 -7.65
CA THR A 84 3.48 5.26 -6.25
C THR A 84 2.32 4.39 -5.75
N ARG A 85 1.07 4.84 -5.95
CA ARG A 85 -0.12 4.07 -5.59
C ARG A 85 -0.15 2.72 -6.30
N HIS A 86 0.16 2.68 -7.59
CA HIS A 86 0.18 1.44 -8.36
C HIS A 86 1.20 0.44 -7.81
N LEU A 87 2.42 0.89 -7.50
CA LEU A 87 3.46 0.05 -6.89
C LEU A 87 3.05 -0.47 -5.50
N MET A 88 2.41 0.37 -4.69
CA MET A 88 1.89 -0.04 -3.37
C MET A 88 0.79 -1.11 -3.49
N MET A 89 -0.12 -0.97 -4.47
CA MET A 89 -1.14 -1.99 -4.74
C MET A 89 -0.50 -3.34 -5.15
N ILE A 90 0.55 -3.32 -5.97
CA ILE A 90 1.29 -4.54 -6.34
C ILE A 90 1.92 -5.19 -5.10
N LYS A 91 2.54 -4.39 -4.21
CA LYS A 91 3.12 -4.90 -2.96
C LYS A 91 2.07 -5.54 -2.05
N LEU A 92 0.91 -4.91 -1.93
CA LEU A 92 -0.20 -5.43 -1.13
C LEU A 92 -0.71 -6.77 -1.69
N ASP A 93 -0.92 -6.86 -3.00
CA ASP A 93 -1.32 -8.09 -3.68
C ASP A 93 -0.28 -9.22 -3.52
N ALA A 94 1.02 -8.89 -3.62
CA ALA A 94 2.09 -9.84 -3.37
C ALA A 94 2.10 -10.35 -1.92
N GLN A 95 1.89 -9.47 -0.93
CA GLN A 95 1.77 -9.87 0.47
C GLN A 95 0.55 -10.76 0.72
N GLY A 96 -0.60 -10.44 0.11
CA GLY A 96 -1.80 -11.29 0.16
C GLY A 96 -1.54 -12.70 -0.36
N ARG A 97 -0.92 -12.83 -1.53
CA ARG A 97 -0.56 -14.15 -2.10
C ARG A 97 0.44 -14.94 -1.24
N ILE A 98 1.44 -14.29 -0.65
CA ILE A 98 2.40 -14.95 0.25
C ILE A 98 1.67 -15.49 1.48
N TYR A 99 0.73 -14.71 2.04
CA TYR A 99 -0.08 -15.14 3.17
C TYR A 99 -0.96 -16.35 2.83
N GLU A 100 -1.65 -16.32 1.68
CA GLU A 100 -2.48 -17.44 1.22
C GLU A 100 -1.66 -18.72 0.99
N ALA A 101 -0.47 -18.61 0.37
CA ALA A 101 0.41 -19.75 0.13
C ALA A 101 0.93 -20.36 1.45
N ALA A 102 1.31 -19.51 2.42
CA ALA A 102 1.76 -19.97 3.74
C ALA A 102 0.62 -20.69 4.50
N TYR A 103 -0.60 -20.14 4.45
CA TYR A 103 -1.77 -20.75 5.08
C TYR A 103 -2.18 -22.07 4.41
N GLY A 104 -2.15 -22.15 3.08
CA GLY A 104 -2.42 -23.38 2.34
C GLY A 104 -1.40 -24.49 2.64
N ALA A 105 -0.12 -24.15 2.75
CA ALA A 105 0.93 -25.10 3.14
C ALA A 105 0.71 -25.63 4.56
N TYR A 106 0.35 -24.77 5.52
CA TYR A 106 0.02 -25.17 6.89
C TYR A 106 -1.13 -26.20 6.93
N LEU A 107 -2.24 -25.94 6.24
CA LEU A 107 -3.38 -26.87 6.18
C LEU A 107 -3.01 -28.23 5.57
N SER A 108 -2.08 -28.26 4.61
CA SER A 108 -1.63 -29.50 3.99
C SER A 108 -0.76 -30.37 4.92
N ILE A 109 0.05 -29.74 5.79
CA ILE A 109 0.89 -30.45 6.76
C ILE A 109 0.02 -31.11 7.83
N ASP A 110 -1.00 -30.40 8.34
CA ASP A 110 -1.93 -30.90 9.36
C ASP A 110 -2.70 -32.16 8.88
N GLN A 111 -3.04 -32.21 7.59
CA GLN A 111 -3.72 -33.37 6.99
C GLN A 111 -2.82 -34.59 6.81
N THR A 112 -1.52 -34.38 6.58
CA THR A 112 -0.55 -35.49 6.44
C THR A 112 -0.08 -36.08 7.77
N GLY A 113 -0.32 -35.41 8.89
CA GLY A 113 0.04 -35.89 10.24
C GLY A 113 -1.00 -36.76 10.96
N SER A 114 -2.14 -37.02 10.33
CA SER A 114 -3.28 -37.77 10.92
C SER A 114 -3.33 -39.26 10.52
N GLY A 115 -2.25 -39.81 9.95
CA GLY A 115 -2.14 -41.20 9.48
C GLY A 115 -1.43 -42.13 10.45
#